data_AF-A0A968DQ89-F1
#
_entry.id   AF-A0A968DQ89-F1
#
_cell.length_a   1.000
_cell.length_b   1.000
_cell.length_c   1.000
_cell.angle_alpha   90.00
_cell.angle_beta   90.00
_cell.angle_gamma   90.00
#
_symmetry.space_group_name_H-M   'P 1'
#
loop_
_entity.id
_entity.type
_entity.pdbx_description
1 polymer ?
#
loop_
_entity_poly.entity_id
_entity_poly.type
_entity_poly.pdbx_seq_one_letter_code
_entity_poly.pdbx_strand_id
1 'polypeptide(L)' 'TMTYDIAPINDQPPTADFAASPTSGTAPLTVNFTDLSSGSPTSWSWDFGDGGTSAE' A
#
# COMPACT_ATOMS: atom_id res chain seq x y z
N THR A 1 9.08 -1.77 -39.66
CA THR A 1 9.06 -0.94 -38.44
C THR A 1 8.34 -1.73 -37.38
N MET A 2 9.03 -2.14 -36.31
CA MET A 2 8.40 -2.85 -35.19
C MET A 2 7.89 -1.78 -34.22
N THR A 3 6.61 -1.42 -34.32
CA THR A 3 5.95 -0.59 -33.31
C THR A 3 5.56 -1.50 -32.16
N TYR A 4 6.38 -1.55 -31.11
CA TYR A 4 5.95 -2.11 -29.84
C TYR A 4 4.92 -1.13 -29.26
N ASP A 5 3.69 -1.61 -29.10
CA ASP A 5 2.63 -0.88 -28.42
C ASP A 5 2.95 -0.93 -26.92
N ILE A 6 3.87 -0.06 -26.48
CA ILE A 6 4.15 0.11 -25.06
C ILE A 6 2.93 0.80 -24.45
N ALA A 7 2.06 0.02 -23.82
CA ALA A 7 1.20 0.54 -22.75
C ALA A 7 2.09 1.43 -21.85
N PRO A 8 1.62 2.60 -21.40
CA PRO A 8 2.46 3.52 -20.66
C PRO A 8 3.09 2.77 -19.50
N ILE A 9 4.41 2.57 -19.54
CA ILE A 9 5.15 2.08 -18.39
C ILE A 9 4.85 3.10 -17.31
N ASN A 10 4.10 2.70 -16.28
CA ASN A 10 3.84 3.55 -15.13
C ASN A 10 5.14 3.62 -14.32
N ASP A 11 6.14 4.31 -14.86
CA ASP A 11 7.49 4.50 -14.32
C ASP A 11 7.51 5.57 -13.21
N GLN A 12 6.34 5.84 -12.61
CA GLN A 12 6.26 6.72 -11.46
C GLN A 12 6.81 5.94 -10.25
N PRO A 13 7.71 6.53 -9.45
CA PRO A 13 8.15 5.90 -8.22
C PRO A 13 6.94 5.57 -7.32
N PRO A 14 6.99 4.46 -6.57
CA PRO A 14 5.89 4.09 -5.71
C PRO A 14 5.68 5.18 -4.66
N THR A 15 4.42 5.55 -4.46
CA THR A 15 4.00 6.46 -3.38
C THR A 15 3.16 5.65 -2.44
N ALA A 16 3.62 5.48 -1.20
CA ALA A 16 2.91 4.76 -0.17
C ALA A 16 1.72 5.59 0.35
N ASP A 17 0.54 4.99 0.36
CA ASP A 17 -0.67 5.56 0.95
C ASP A 17 -1.59 4.45 1.44
N PHE A 18 -2.36 4.71 2.50
CA PHE A 18 -3.30 3.75 3.05
C PHE A 18 -4.43 4.43 3.82
N ALA A 19 -5.56 3.73 3.91
CA ALA A 19 -6.67 4.10 4.81
C ALA A 19 -6.91 3.00 5.85
N ALA A 20 -7.38 3.40 7.03
CA ALA A 20 -7.77 2.49 8.10
C ALA A 20 -9.22 2.74 8.54
N SER A 21 -9.97 1.68 8.82
CA SER A 21 -11.34 1.79 9.32
C SER A 21 -11.73 0.59 10.21
N PRO A 22 -12.27 0.81 11.43
CA PRO A 22 -12.37 2.09 12.14
C PRO A 22 -11.01 2.55 12.71
N THR A 23 -10.83 3.85 12.95
CA THR A 23 -9.60 4.40 13.56
C THR A 23 -9.64 4.51 15.08
N SER A 24 -10.77 4.19 15.71
CA SER A 24 -10.94 4.20 17.16
C SER A 24 -12.09 3.29 17.61
N GLY A 25 -12.08 2.88 18.88
CA GLY A 25 -13.10 2.01 19.46
C GLY A 25 -12.62 1.38 20.78
N THR A 26 -13.48 0.57 21.39
CA THR A 26 -13.15 -0.24 22.57
C THR A 26 -12.44 -1.52 22.17
N ALA A 27 -11.40 -1.90 22.91
CA ALA A 27 -10.70 -3.17 22.71
C ALA A 27 -11.58 -4.38 23.12
N PRO A 28 -11.44 -5.54 22.43
CA PRO A 28 -10.65 -5.75 21.21
C PRO A 28 -11.31 -5.08 19.99
N LEU A 29 -10.51 -4.41 19.17
CA LEU A 29 -10.98 -3.70 17.98
C LEU A 29 -10.35 -4.32 16.72
N THR A 30 -11.18 -4.80 15.82
CA THR A 30 -10.74 -5.21 14.48
C THR A 30 -10.67 -3.97 13.59
N VAL A 31 -9.49 -3.67 13.05
CA VAL A 31 -9.25 -2.56 12.11
C VAL A 31 -8.90 -3.14 10.75
N ASN A 32 -9.57 -2.66 9.70
CA ASN A 32 -9.25 -3.01 8.32
C ASN A 32 -8.37 -1.92 7.70
N PHE A 33 -7.32 -2.34 7.00
CA PHE A 33 -6.46 -1.45 6.22
C PHE A 33 -6.74 -1.63 4.73
N THR A 34 -6.65 -0.54 3.98
CA THR A 34 -6.79 -0.53 2.51
C THR A 34 -5.56 0.14 1.93
N ASP A 35 -4.85 -0.58 1.05
CA ASP A 35 -3.73 -0.03 0.30
C ASP A 35 -4.24 0.96 -0.76
N LEU A 36 -3.69 2.17 -0.74
CA LEU A 36 -3.96 3.24 -1.71
C LEU A 36 -2.70 3.62 -2.47
N SER A 37 -1.64 2.81 -2.37
CA SER A 37 -0.35 3.10 -2.98
C SER A 37 -0.45 3.22 -4.49
N SER A 38 0.30 4.17 -5.05
CA SER A 38 0.43 4.39 -6.50
C SER A 38 1.82 4.02 -7.00
N GLY A 39 2.03 3.97 -8.32
CA GLY A 39 3.36 3.71 -8.91
C GLY A 39 3.76 2.22 -8.91
N SER A 40 2.78 1.31 -8.95
CA SER A 40 2.98 -0.14 -9.08
C SER A 40 4.00 -0.74 -8.09
N PRO A 41 3.82 -0.52 -6.77
CA PRO A 41 4.66 -1.16 -5.76
C PRO A 41 4.59 -2.69 -5.86
N THR A 42 5.69 -3.35 -5.53
CA THR A 42 5.83 -4.82 -5.59
C THR A 42 6.01 -5.46 -4.21
N SER A 43 6.10 -4.66 -3.16
CA SER A 43 6.35 -5.09 -1.79
C SER A 43 5.93 -4.00 -0.81
N TRP A 44 5.46 -4.39 0.38
CA TRP A 44 5.04 -3.48 1.44
C TRP A 44 5.73 -3.83 2.76
N SER A 45 6.09 -2.80 3.51
CA SER A 45 6.64 -2.91 4.86
C SER A 45 5.75 -2.12 5.79
N TRP A 46 5.23 -2.78 6.82
CA TRP A 46 4.31 -2.19 7.79
C TRP A 46 4.99 -2.03 9.14
N ASP A 47 4.87 -0.84 9.72
CA ASP A 47 5.21 -0.53 11.11
C ASP A 47 3.94 -0.02 11.79
N PHE A 48 3.50 -0.72 12.84
CA PHE A 48 2.25 -0.39 13.54
C PHE A 48 2.44 0.65 14.65
N GLY A 49 3.69 1.06 14.94
CA GLY A 49 4.01 2.04 15.98
C GLY A 49 3.95 1.50 17.42
N ASP A 50 3.64 0.22 17.59
CA ASP A 50 3.64 -0.50 18.87
C ASP A 50 4.89 -1.40 19.07
N GLY A 51 5.84 -1.33 18.12
CA GLY A 51 7.03 -2.17 18.06
C GLY A 51 6.85 -3.46 17.24
N GLY A 52 5.65 -3.73 16.73
CA GLY A 52 5.38 -4.80 15.76
C GLY A 52 5.59 -4.34 14.31
N THR A 53 6.04 -5.27 13.46
CA THR A 53 6.24 -5.05 12.01
C THR A 53 5.69 -6.20 11.18
N SER A 54 5.31 -5.94 9.94
CA SER A 54 4.94 -6.98 8.94
C SER A 54 5.54 -6.68 7.56
N ALA A 55 5.59 -7.68 6.70
CA ALA A 55 6.01 -7.54 5.30
C ALA A 55 5.06 -8.33 4.38
N GLU A 56 4.73 -7.74 3.24
CA GLU A 56 3.93 -8.34 2.16
C GLU A 56 4.65 -8.27 0.81
#